data_AF-A0A496PR96-F1
#
_entry.id   AF-A0A496PR96-F1
#
_cell.length_a   1.000
_cell.length_b   1.000
_cell.length_c   1.000
_cell.angle_alpha   90.00
_cell.angle_beta   90.00
_cell.angle_gamma   90.00
#
_symmetry.space_group_name_H-M   'P 1'
#
loop_
_entity.id
_entity.type
_entity.pdbx_description
1 polymer ?
#
loop_
_entity_poly.entity_id
_entity_poly.type
_entity_poly.pdbx_seq_one_letter_code
_entity_poly.pdbx_strand_id
1 'polypeptide(L)'
;MSKINVDEFEKRLEALCLKKGGRGLPRKRQDQHILFKSIALILEPHRDYSESELNEVLKQWLAKIGQKIEIDHVTLRRHLVDEGYISRDRAGMLYKVNDAKMADLFEPETNAINPAKVIEKALKRKEQKKRQYLNRTKRN
;
A
#
# COMPACT_ATOMS: atom_id res chain seq x y z
N MET A 1 18.45 12.35 2.15
CA MET A 1 17.70 11.44 1.26
C MET A 1 16.64 12.27 0.55
N SER A 2 16.46 12.10 -0.76
CA SER A 2 15.34 12.73 -1.46
C SER A 2 14.03 12.11 -0.99
N LYS A 3 12.97 12.91 -0.88
CA LYS A 3 11.63 12.41 -0.63
C LYS A 3 11.16 11.57 -1.83
N ILE A 4 10.29 10.60 -1.56
CA ILE A 4 9.69 9.75 -2.58
C ILE A 4 8.60 10.57 -3.29
N ASN A 5 8.73 10.69 -4.60
CA ASN A 5 7.77 11.39 -5.45
C ASN A 5 6.63 10.47 -5.93
N VAL A 6 5.65 11.06 -6.63
CA VAL A 6 4.46 10.35 -7.14
C VAL A 6 4.83 9.21 -8.09
N ASP A 7 5.71 9.46 -9.06
CA ASP A 7 6.08 8.48 -10.09
C ASP A 7 6.82 7.29 -9.46
N GLU A 8 7.74 7.53 -8.53
CA GLU A 8 8.43 6.48 -7.79
C GLU A 8 7.45 5.68 -6.94
N PHE A 9 6.55 6.35 -6.21
CA PHE A 9 5.53 5.71 -5.39
C PHE A 9 4.66 4.74 -6.21
N GLU A 10 4.08 5.22 -7.32
CA GLU A 10 3.19 4.41 -8.16
C GLU A 10 3.93 3.22 -8.80
N LYS A 11 5.12 3.44 -9.36
CA LYS A 11 5.93 2.40 -10.00
C LYS A 11 6.32 1.30 -9.01
N ARG A 12 6.73 1.68 -7.81
CA ARG A 12 7.14 0.74 -6.76
C ARG A 12 5.94 -0.01 -6.20
N LEU A 13 4.84 0.68 -5.90
CA LEU A 13 3.61 0.04 -5.43
C LEU A 13 3.10 -1.01 -6.42
N GLU A 14 3.07 -0.67 -7.72
CA GLU A 14 2.74 -1.62 -8.78
C GLU A 14 3.67 -2.84 -8.76
N ALA A 15 4.99 -2.61 -8.70
CA ALA A 15 5.97 -3.69 -8.71
C ALA A 15 5.82 -4.62 -7.50
N LEU A 16 5.57 -4.07 -6.31
CA LEU A 16 5.41 -4.84 -5.06
C LEU A 16 4.12 -5.67 -5.05
N CYS A 17 3.04 -5.14 -5.60
CA CYS A 17 1.72 -5.79 -5.56
C CYS A 17 1.47 -6.74 -6.73
N LEU A 18 2.08 -6.52 -7.90
CA LEU A 18 1.80 -7.30 -9.12
C LEU A 18 2.89 -8.28 -9.54
N LYS A 19 4.13 -8.07 -9.13
CA LYS A 19 5.18 -9.09 -9.30
C LYS A 19 5.07 -10.09 -8.15
N LYS A 20 5.67 -11.28 -8.29
CA LYS A 20 5.75 -12.22 -7.17
C LYS A 20 6.50 -11.52 -6.03
N GLY A 21 5.74 -11.04 -5.04
CA GLY A 21 6.29 -10.60 -3.77
C GLY A 21 7.02 -11.79 -3.14
N GLY A 22 8.13 -11.51 -2.47
CA GLY A 22 8.72 -12.52 -1.58
C GLY A 22 7.74 -12.87 -0.45
N ARG A 23 8.08 -13.88 0.35
CA ARG A 23 7.33 -14.17 1.58
C ARG A 23 7.40 -12.95 2.51
N GLY A 24 6.26 -12.48 3.00
CA GLY A 24 6.18 -11.35 3.94
C GLY A 24 6.45 -9.97 3.34
N LEU A 25 6.95 -9.06 4.19
CA LEU A 25 7.24 -7.69 3.81
C LEU A 25 8.46 -7.59 2.87
N PRO A 26 8.53 -6.54 2.02
CA PRO A 26 9.71 -6.26 1.22
C PRO A 26 10.96 -6.10 2.10
N ARG A 27 12.11 -6.58 1.63
CA ARG A 27 13.38 -6.43 2.38
C ARG A 27 13.90 -4.99 2.40
N LYS A 28 13.58 -4.20 1.37
CA LYS A 28 14.02 -2.82 1.26
C LYS A 28 13.11 -1.93 2.11
N ARG A 29 13.69 -1.17 3.04
CA ARG A 29 12.94 -0.23 3.88
C ARG A 29 12.10 0.77 3.07
N GLN A 30 12.65 1.30 1.99
CA GLN A 30 11.90 2.22 1.11
C GLN A 30 10.62 1.57 0.55
N ASP A 31 10.69 0.31 0.13
CA ASP A 31 9.54 -0.44 -0.37
C ASP A 31 8.51 -0.71 0.75
N GLN A 32 8.98 -0.99 1.98
CA GLN A 32 8.11 -1.11 3.15
C GLN A 32 7.35 0.21 3.41
N HIS A 33 8.05 1.34 3.40
CA HIS A 33 7.46 2.67 3.59
C HIS A 33 6.39 2.97 2.53
N ILE A 34 6.61 2.58 1.27
CA ILE A 34 5.62 2.75 0.19
C ILE A 34 4.36 1.92 0.49
N LEU A 35 4.50 0.69 0.97
CA LEU A 35 3.35 -0.11 1.39
C LEU A 35 2.60 0.52 2.56
N PHE A 36 3.31 0.92 3.62
CA PHE A 36 2.69 1.53 4.80
C PHE A 36 1.97 2.84 4.47
N LYS A 37 2.59 3.67 3.64
CA LYS A 37 1.97 4.89 3.11
C LYS A 37 0.72 4.57 2.29
N SER A 38 0.75 3.54 1.45
CA SER A 38 -0.43 3.14 0.67
C SER A 38 -1.60 2.70 1.55
N ILE A 39 -1.33 2.13 2.73
CA ILE A 39 -2.38 1.77 3.70
C ILE A 39 -2.92 3.04 4.37
N ALA A 40 -2.02 3.92 4.82
CA ALA A 40 -2.38 5.19 5.46
C ALA A 40 -3.24 6.08 4.54
N LEU A 41 -3.04 6.05 3.22
CA LEU A 41 -3.85 6.79 2.25
C LEU A 41 -5.30 6.28 2.10
N ILE A 42 -5.61 5.08 2.58
CA ILE A 42 -6.98 4.54 2.59
C ILE A 42 -7.72 4.90 3.89
N LEU A 43 -6.96 5.18 4.94
CA LEU A 43 -7.52 5.64 6.21
C LEU A 43 -7.92 7.11 6.10
N GLU A 44 -9.02 7.46 6.75
CA GLU A 44 -9.49 8.84 6.83
C GLU A 44 -8.57 9.64 7.77
N PRO A 45 -8.09 10.81 7.33
CA PRO A 45 -7.30 11.66 8.19
C PRO A 45 -8.15 12.14 9.37
N HIS A 46 -7.50 12.31 10.52
CA HIS A 46 -8.10 12.78 11.77
C HIS A 46 -9.19 11.89 12.39
N ARG A 47 -9.53 10.74 11.80
CA ARG A 47 -10.46 9.76 12.37
C ARG A 47 -9.74 8.81 13.32
N ASP A 48 -10.39 8.52 14.44
CA ASP A 48 -10.00 7.43 15.34
C ASP A 48 -10.68 6.14 14.90
N TYR A 49 -9.88 5.08 14.80
CA TYR A 49 -10.32 3.73 14.45
C TYR A 49 -10.20 2.83 15.68
N SER A 50 -11.26 2.07 15.97
CA SER A 50 -11.13 0.91 16.85
C SER A 50 -10.25 -0.16 16.22
N GLU A 51 -9.77 -1.10 17.03
CA GLU A 51 -8.99 -2.23 16.53
C GLU A 51 -9.73 -3.02 15.44
N SER A 52 -11.03 -3.27 15.63
CA SER A 52 -11.85 -4.03 14.68
C SER A 52 -12.02 -3.29 13.36
N GLU A 53 -12.30 -1.99 13.38
CA GLU A 53 -12.41 -1.19 12.16
C GLU A 53 -11.09 -1.14 11.39
N LEU A 54 -9.97 -0.93 12.10
CA LEU A 54 -8.66 -0.94 11.47
C LEU A 54 -8.34 -2.31 10.85
N ASN A 55 -8.64 -3.40 11.56
CA ASN A 55 -8.44 -4.75 11.04
C ASN A 55 -9.23 -4.98 9.75
N GLU A 56 -10.46 -4.50 9.66
CA GLU A 56 -11.26 -4.62 8.43
C GLU A 56 -10.66 -3.82 7.28
N VAL A 57 -10.17 -2.60 7.52
CA VAL A 57 -9.46 -1.82 6.49
C VAL A 57 -8.21 -2.56 6.00
N LEU A 58 -7.42 -3.13 6.91
CA LEU A 58 -6.21 -3.88 6.56
C LEU A 58 -6.52 -5.14 5.76
N LYS A 59 -7.56 -5.90 6.13
CA LYS A 59 -8.03 -7.06 5.36
C LYS A 59 -8.46 -6.65 3.96
N GLN A 60 -9.21 -5.56 3.81
CA GLN A 60 -9.63 -5.06 2.51
C GLN A 60 -8.43 -4.62 1.66
N TRP A 61 -7.44 -3.96 2.27
CA TRP A 61 -6.21 -3.58 1.57
C TRP A 61 -5.44 -4.81 1.08
N LEU A 62 -5.27 -5.84 1.92
CA LEU A 62 -4.63 -7.10 1.53
C LEU A 62 -5.39 -7.81 0.39
N ALA A 63 -6.72 -7.81 0.45
CA ALA A 63 -7.56 -8.44 -0.57
C ALA A 63 -7.55 -7.71 -1.92
N LYS A 64 -7.38 -6.37 -1.94
CA LYS A 64 -7.46 -5.57 -3.16
C LYS A 64 -6.08 -5.23 -3.74
N ILE A 65 -5.17 -4.77 -2.89
CA ILE A 65 -3.87 -4.20 -3.26
C ILE A 65 -2.77 -5.22 -2.94
N GLY A 66 -2.69 -5.65 -1.68
CA GLY A 66 -1.62 -6.50 -1.16
C GLY A 66 -1.72 -7.99 -1.49
N GLN A 67 -2.44 -8.41 -2.53
CA GLN A 67 -2.79 -9.82 -2.80
C GLN A 67 -1.58 -10.77 -2.95
N LYS A 68 -0.40 -10.22 -3.22
CA LYS A 68 0.86 -10.98 -3.39
C LYS A 68 1.79 -10.88 -2.18
N ILE A 69 1.33 -10.25 -1.10
CA ILE A 69 2.09 -10.07 0.12
C ILE A 69 1.60 -11.09 1.14
N GLU A 70 2.47 -12.02 1.50
CA GLU A 70 2.14 -13.08 2.47
C GLU A 70 2.35 -12.56 3.90
N ILE A 71 1.43 -11.72 4.38
CA ILE A 71 1.40 -11.20 5.75
C ILE A 71 -0.05 -11.13 6.24
N ASP A 72 -0.26 -11.42 7.52
CA ASP A 72 -1.58 -11.26 8.14
C ASP A 72 -1.82 -9.81 8.58
N HIS A 73 -3.10 -9.44 8.70
CA HIS A 73 -3.51 -8.08 9.07
C HIS A 73 -3.06 -7.67 10.49
N VAL A 74 -2.85 -8.61 11.42
CA VAL A 74 -2.39 -8.30 12.79
C VAL A 74 -0.91 -7.92 12.77
N THR A 75 -0.08 -8.70 12.08
CA THR A 75 1.34 -8.38 11.88
C THR A 75 1.49 -7.08 11.11
N LEU A 76 0.67 -6.84 10.08
CA LEU A 76 0.68 -5.58 9.33
C LEU A 76 0.32 -4.37 10.22
N ARG A 77 -0.67 -4.51 11.10
CA ARG A 77 -1.04 -3.47 12.08
C ARG A 77 0.12 -3.12 13.01
N ARG A 78 0.81 -4.14 13.54
CA ARG A 78 1.97 -3.95 14.43
C ARG A 78 3.06 -3.14 13.73
N HIS A 79 3.42 -3.52 12.50
CA HIS A 79 4.40 -2.77 11.72
C HIS A 79 4.00 -1.31 11.46
N LEU A 80 2.71 -1.04 11.19
CA LEU A 80 2.24 0.34 10.99
C LEU A 80 2.40 1.20 12.25
N VAL A 81 2.22 0.60 13.43
CA VAL A 81 2.44 1.26 14.72
C VAL A 81 3.93 1.43 14.99
N ASP A 82 4.72 0.36 14.85
CA ASP A 82 6.16 0.35 15.12
C ASP A 82 6.91 1.36 14.22
N GLU A 83 6.49 1.49 12.96
CA GLU A 83 7.06 2.45 12.01
C GLU A 83 6.47 3.86 12.13
N GLY A 84 5.43 4.03 12.95
CA GLY A 84 4.84 5.32 13.29
C GLY A 84 3.89 5.90 12.25
N TYR A 85 3.35 5.10 11.32
CA TYR A 85 2.29 5.52 10.39
C TYR A 85 0.93 5.62 11.06
N ILE A 86 0.74 4.81 12.10
CA ILE A 86 -0.45 4.82 12.94
C ILE A 86 0.01 5.01 14.38
N SER A 87 -0.60 5.95 15.07
CA SER A 87 -0.44 6.12 16.51
C SER A 87 -1.57 5.37 17.22
N ARG A 88 -1.27 4.90 18.44
CA ARG A 88 -2.25 4.28 19.33
C ARG A 88 -2.43 5.15 20.55
N ASP A 89 -3.65 5.27 21.04
CA ASP A 89 -3.92 6.00 22.28
C ASP A 89 -3.29 5.30 23.51
N ARG A 90 -3.26 5.99 24.65
CA ARG A 90 -2.63 5.47 25.88
C ARG A 90 -3.32 4.21 26.40
N ALA A 91 -4.63 4.07 26.18
CA ALA A 91 -5.38 2.90 26.59
C ALA A 91 -5.21 1.70 25.64
N GLY A 92 -4.65 1.91 24.45
CA GLY A 92 -4.42 0.87 23.47
C GLY A 92 -5.65 0.48 22.64
N MET A 93 -6.70 1.29 22.66
CA MET A 93 -8.02 1.00 22.10
C MET A 93 -8.27 1.69 20.76
N LEU A 94 -7.67 2.87 20.56
CA LEU A 94 -7.91 3.71 19.39
C LEU A 94 -6.63 3.91 18.59
N TYR A 95 -6.80 3.93 17.27
CA TYR A 95 -5.75 4.06 16.29
C TYR A 95 -6.00 5.25 15.38
N LYS A 96 -4.96 6.02 15.09
CA LYS A 96 -5.06 7.23 14.25
C LYS A 96 -3.86 7.37 13.33
N VAL A 97 -4.12 7.77 12.08
CA VAL A 97 -3.06 8.07 11.11
C VAL A 97 -2.15 9.18 11.63
N ASN A 98 -0.84 9.01 11.42
CA ASN A 98 0.17 9.99 11.75
C ASN A 98 0.73 10.64 10.46
N ASP A 99 0.21 11.82 10.12
CA ASP A 99 0.59 12.54 8.91
C ASP A 99 2.03 13.05 8.92
N ALA A 100 2.58 13.35 10.09
CA ALA A 100 3.95 13.84 10.23
C ALA A 100 4.98 12.83 9.69
N LYS A 101 4.79 11.54 9.99
CA LYS A 101 5.67 10.47 9.50
C LYS A 101 5.72 10.42 7.97
N MET A 102 4.60 10.72 7.32
CA MET A 102 4.51 10.69 5.86
C MET A 102 5.17 11.92 5.24
N ALA A 103 5.06 13.09 5.88
CA ALA A 103 5.68 14.32 5.40
C ALA A 103 7.22 14.25 5.39
N ASP A 104 7.83 13.45 6.26
CA ASP A 104 9.29 13.28 6.32
C ASP A 104 9.85 12.51 5.11
N LEU A 105 9.11 11.52 4.61
CA LEU A 105 9.59 10.55 3.63
C LEU A 105 9.03 10.75 2.22
N PHE A 106 7.87 11.41 2.09
CA PHE A 106 7.15 11.54 0.83
C PHE A 106 6.90 12.99 0.46
N GLU A 107 6.87 13.26 -0.84
CA GLU A 107 6.43 14.55 -1.35
C GLU A 107 4.92 14.76 -1.10
N PRO A 108 4.45 15.99 -0.85
CA PRO A 108 3.06 16.28 -0.53
C PRO A 108 2.05 15.76 -1.58
N GLU A 109 2.44 15.77 -2.85
CA GLU A 109 1.64 15.33 -3.99
C GLU A 109 1.26 13.85 -3.90
N THR A 110 2.05 13.05 -3.17
CA THR A 110 1.74 11.64 -2.94
C THR A 110 0.49 11.44 -2.08
N ASN A 111 0.05 12.46 -1.33
CA ASN A 111 -1.17 12.41 -0.52
C ASN A 111 -2.44 12.31 -1.36
N ALA A 112 -2.41 12.75 -2.62
CA ALA A 112 -3.54 12.70 -3.54
C ALA A 112 -3.68 11.34 -4.27
N ILE A 113 -2.72 10.42 -4.08
CA ILE A 113 -2.73 9.13 -4.77
C ILE A 113 -3.84 8.25 -4.20
N ASN A 114 -4.56 7.57 -5.10
CA ASN A 114 -5.47 6.49 -4.73
C ASN A 114 -4.81 5.13 -5.04
N PRO A 115 -4.31 4.40 -4.03
CA PRO A 115 -3.60 3.13 -4.22
C PRO A 115 -4.40 2.08 -4.99
N ALA A 116 -5.72 1.99 -4.76
CA ALA A 116 -6.58 1.05 -5.48
C ALA A 116 -6.61 1.37 -6.98
N LYS A 117 -6.74 2.65 -7.36
CA LYS A 117 -6.70 3.06 -8.78
C LYS A 117 -5.35 2.77 -9.44
N VAL A 118 -4.24 2.89 -8.71
CA VAL A 118 -2.90 2.55 -9.24
C VAL A 118 -2.85 1.06 -9.62
N ILE A 119 -3.28 0.18 -8.71
CA ILE A 119 -3.29 -1.26 -8.94
C ILE A 119 -4.29 -1.66 -10.03
N GLU A 120 -5.50 -1.10 -10.04
CA GLU A 120 -6.50 -1.35 -11.08
C GLU A 120 -5.98 -0.99 -12.47
N LYS A 121 -5.36 0.19 -12.63
CA LYS A 121 -4.76 0.61 -13.90
C LYS A 121 -3.66 -0.37 -14.34
N ALA A 122 -2.83 -0.81 -13.40
CA ALA A 122 -1.74 -1.74 -13.68
C ALA A 122 -2.23 -3.14 -14.09
N LEU A 123 -3.27 -3.65 -13.43
CA LEU A 123 -3.94 -4.91 -13.80
C LEU A 123 -4.54 -4.82 -15.22
N LYS A 124 -5.25 -3.72 -15.54
CA LYS A 124 -5.79 -3.48 -16.88
C LYS A 124 -4.70 -3.45 -17.95
N ARG A 125 -3.57 -2.77 -17.70
CA ARG A 125 -2.41 -2.76 -18.62
C ARG A 125 -1.86 -4.18 -18.86
N LYS A 126 -1.75 -4.99 -17.80
CA LYS A 126 -1.27 -6.38 -17.89
C LYS A 126 -2.20 -7.26 -18.73
N GLU A 127 -3.51 -7.12 -18.53
CA GLU A 127 -4.51 -7.86 -19.28
C GLU A 127 -4.53 -7.47 -20.77
N GLN A 128 -4.49 -6.17 -21.08
CA GLN A 128 -4.43 -5.67 -22.45
C GLN A 128 -3.20 -6.21 -23.20
N LYS A 129 -2.01 -6.18 -22.56
CA LYS A 129 -0.79 -6.75 -23.14
C LYS A 129 -0.92 -8.25 -23.42
N LYS A 130 -1.54 -9.01 -22.51
CA LYS A 130 -1.80 -10.45 -22.71
C LYS A 130 -2.73 -10.71 -23.90
N ARG A 131 -3.81 -9.92 -24.05
CA ARG A 131 -4.75 -10.03 -25.18
C ARG A 131 -4.08 -9.71 -26.52
N GLN A 132 -3.27 -8.65 -26.58
CA GLN A 132 -2.53 -8.28 -27.78
C GLN A 132 -1.54 -9.38 -28.21
N TYR A 133 -0.82 -9.97 -27.25
CA TYR A 133 0.09 -11.08 -27.52
C TYR A 133 -0.64 -12.32 -28.06
N LEU A 134 -1.76 -12.71 -27.44
CA LEU A 134 -2.58 -13.84 -27.88
C LEU A 134 -3.18 -13.62 -29.28
N ASN A 135 -3.63 -12.40 -29.59
CA ASN A 135 -4.16 -12.08 -30.91
C ASN A 135 -3.08 -12.06 -32.00
N ARG A 136 -1.85 -11.65 -31.65
CA ARG A 136 -0.69 -11.70 -32.57
C ARG A 136 -0.21 -13.12 -32.85
N THR A 137 -0.23 -14.00 -31.84
CA THR A 137 0.16 -15.42 -31.98
C THR A 137 -0.89 -16.26 -32.70
N LYS A 138 -2.18 -15.88 -32.68
CA LYS A 138 -3.25 -16.56 -33.44
C LYS A 138 -3.34 -16.14 -34.92
N ARG A 139 -2.68 -15.05 -35.32
CA ARG A 139 -2.69 -14.52 -36.70
C ARG A 139 -1.47 -14.96 -37.53
N ASN A 140 -0.48 -15.58 -36.90
CA ASN A 140 0.65 -16.24 -37.53
C ASN A 140 0.44 -17.75 -37.47
#